data_AF-A0A0S2S2B3-F1
#
_entry.id   AF-A0A0S2S2B3-F1
#
_cell.length_a   1.000
_cell.length_b   1.000
_cell.length_c   1.000
_cell.angle_alpha   90.00
_cell.angle_beta   90.00
_cell.angle_gamma   90.00
#
_symmetry.space_group_name_H-M   'P 1'
#
loop_
_entity.id
_entity.type
_entity.pdbx_description
1 polymer ?
#
loop_
_entity_poly.entity_id
_entity_poly.type
_entity_poly.pdbx_seq_one_letter_code
_entity_poly.pdbx_strand_id
1 'polypeptide(L)'
;MEWYMFSPMISRIRVGQKASTPGFSRILIRRPEGLYWSGGSQSGKVVEIRDYLFSDIWTIYEDEECEPWIGLREQMEPREQDMIINQYEDLTKNE
;
A
#
# COMPACT_ATOMS: atom_id res chain seq x y z
N MET A 1 -1.44 5.87 17.09
CA MET A 1 -0.47 5.33 16.11
C MET A 1 -0.53 3.82 16.19
N GLU A 2 -1.11 3.18 15.19
CA GLU A 2 -1.26 1.72 15.11
C GLU A 2 -0.10 1.09 14.33
N TRP A 3 0.34 -0.09 14.77
CA TRP A 3 1.41 -0.84 14.13
C TRP A 3 0.87 -2.11 13.50
N TYR A 4 1.35 -2.42 12.30
CA TYR A 4 0.89 -3.52 11.49
C TYR A 4 2.08 -4.34 10.97
N MET A 5 1.91 -5.65 10.86
CA MET A 5 2.75 -6.45 9.99
C MET A 5 2.54 -6.00 8.53
N PHE A 6 3.46 -6.34 7.63
CA PHE A 6 3.39 -5.88 6.24
C PHE A 6 2.07 -6.24 5.52
N SER A 7 1.57 -7.48 5.60
CA SER A 7 0.32 -7.84 4.90
C SER A 7 -0.90 -7.07 5.43
N PRO A 8 -1.15 -7.01 6.75
CA PRO A 8 -2.21 -6.15 7.30
C PRO A 8 -2.05 -4.66 7.00
N MET A 9 -0.82 -4.16 6.82
CA MET A 9 -0.57 -2.77 6.43
C MET A 9 -0.97 -2.53 4.97
N ILE A 10 -0.57 -3.41 4.04
CA ILE A 10 -0.92 -3.28 2.62
C ILE A 10 -2.43 -3.24 2.42
N SER A 11 -3.19 -4.03 3.19
CA SER A 11 -4.65 -4.04 3.09
C SER A 11 -5.32 -2.78 3.65
N ARG A 12 -4.58 -1.89 4.31
CA ARG A 12 -5.10 -0.69 4.99
C ARG A 12 -4.60 0.61 4.37
N ILE A 13 -3.37 0.63 3.86
CA ILE A 13 -2.76 1.82 3.28
C ILE A 13 -3.53 2.26 2.04
N ARG A 14 -3.97 3.52 2.02
CA ARG A 14 -4.75 4.10 0.93
C ARG A 14 -3.87 4.80 -0.10
N VAL A 15 -4.39 4.97 -1.30
CA VAL A 15 -3.69 5.72 -2.37
C VAL A 15 -3.35 7.14 -1.89
N GLY A 16 -2.09 7.55 -1.98
CA GLY A 16 -1.58 8.83 -1.51
C GLY A 16 -1.02 8.81 -0.08
N GLN A 17 -1.23 7.75 0.70
CA GLN A 17 -0.67 7.62 2.05
C GLN A 17 0.75 7.04 2.03
N LYS A 18 1.51 7.41 3.06
CA LYS A 18 2.81 6.83 3.36
C LYS A 18 2.72 5.87 4.54
N ALA A 19 3.66 4.93 4.58
CA ALA A 19 3.92 4.11 5.76
C ALA A 19 5.42 3.99 6.00
N SER A 20 5.80 3.77 7.25
CA SER A 20 7.20 3.55 7.62
C SER A 20 7.37 2.53 8.70
N THR A 21 8.59 2.01 8.76
CA THR A 21 9.09 1.21 9.88
C THR A 21 9.56 2.11 11.04
N PRO A 22 9.68 1.56 12.27
CA PRO A 22 10.25 2.29 13.39
C PRO A 22 11.59 2.96 13.04
N GLY A 23 11.75 4.21 13.46
CA GLY A 23 12.97 4.99 13.19
C GLY A 23 13.14 5.38 11.72
N PHE A 24 12.09 5.28 10.89
CA PHE A 24 12.11 5.69 9.48
C PHE A 24 13.15 4.95 8.63
N SER A 25 13.55 3.73 9.03
CA SER A 25 14.55 2.93 8.31
C SER A 25 14.08 2.53 6.91
N ARG A 26 12.77 2.44 6.72
CA ARG A 26 12.10 2.29 5.43
C ARG A 26 10.87 3.18 5.42
N ILE A 27 10.63 3.83 4.29
CA ILE A 27 9.40 4.58 4.04
C ILE A 27 8.90 4.19 2.67
N LEU A 28 7.59 3.98 2.56
CA LEU A 28 6.92 3.74 1.29
C LEU A 28 5.73 4.69 1.13
N ILE A 29 5.28 4.84 -0.11
CA ILE A 29 4.05 5.54 -0.48
C ILE A 29 3.20 4.63 -1.35
N ARG A 30 1.90 4.53 -1.06
CA ARG A 30 0.94 3.90 -1.97
C ARG A 30 0.58 4.91 -3.04
N ARG A 31 1.01 4.65 -4.27
CA ARG A 31 0.58 5.37 -5.48
C ARG A 31 -0.51 4.57 -6.17
N PRO A 32 -1.26 5.13 -7.13
CA PRO A 32 -2.24 4.38 -7.90
C PRO A 32 -1.74 3.06 -8.47
N GLU A 33 -0.51 3.05 -9.00
CA GLU A 33 0.06 1.90 -9.72
C GLU A 33 0.66 0.84 -8.78
N GLY A 34 0.82 1.15 -7.50
CA GLY A 34 1.39 0.24 -6.51
C GLY A 34 2.13 0.93 -5.37
N LEU A 35 2.96 0.16 -4.66
CA LEU A 35 3.79 0.67 -3.56
C LEU A 35 5.16 1.10 -4.10
N TYR A 36 5.63 2.26 -3.66
CA TYR A 36 6.92 2.82 -4.06
C TYR A 36 7.75 3.18 -2.84
N TRP A 37 9.05 2.92 -2.90
CA TRP A 37 9.98 3.39 -1.89
C TRP A 37 10.03 4.92 -1.87
N SER A 38 10.06 5.50 -0.68
CA SER A 38 10.19 6.92 -0.44
C SER A 38 11.44 7.17 0.40
N GLY A 39 12.41 7.92 -0.14
CA GLY A 39 13.67 8.18 0.56
C GLY A 39 14.72 7.07 0.40
N GLY A 40 15.94 7.38 0.81
CA GLY A 40 17.11 6.50 0.65
C GLY A 40 17.48 6.23 -0.82
N SER A 41 18.37 5.25 -1.02
CA SER A 41 18.92 4.91 -2.35
C SER A 41 17.94 4.21 -3.30
N GLN A 42 16.80 3.74 -2.77
CA GLN A 42 15.76 3.08 -3.57
C GLN A 42 14.57 3.99 -3.87
N SER A 43 14.62 5.27 -3.47
CA SER A 43 13.51 6.22 -3.64
C SER A 43 12.98 6.23 -5.07
N GLY A 44 11.65 6.13 -5.22
CA GLY A 44 10.96 6.14 -6.50
C GLY A 44 10.91 4.78 -7.22
N LYS A 45 11.56 3.74 -6.70
CA LYS A 45 11.42 2.37 -7.23
C LYS A 45 10.19 1.69 -6.66
N VAL A 46 9.61 0.79 -7.44
CA VAL A 46 8.52 -0.09 -7.01
C VAL A 46 9.01 -0.98 -5.86
N VAL A 47 8.17 -1.17 -4.85
CA VAL A 47 8.43 -2.10 -3.76
C VAL A 47 8.25 -3.52 -4.28
N GLU A 48 9.34 -4.28 -4.33
CA GLU A 48 9.28 -5.72 -4.53
C GLU A 48 8.97 -6.41 -3.22
N ILE A 49 7.93 -7.26 -3.20
CA ILE A 49 7.57 -8.02 -2.01
C ILE A 49 8.64 -9.09 -1.77
N ARG A 50 9.36 -8.96 -0.65
CA ARG A 50 10.45 -9.85 -0.23
C ARG A 50 10.30 -10.21 1.24
N ASP A 51 10.87 -11.35 1.63
CA ASP A 51 10.69 -11.96 2.96
C ASP A 51 10.93 -11.00 4.14
N TYR A 52 11.96 -10.15 4.05
CA TYR A 52 12.30 -9.20 5.11
C TYR A 52 11.20 -8.18 5.41
N LEU A 53 10.30 -7.91 4.46
CA LEU A 53 9.19 -6.98 4.70
C LEU A 53 8.20 -7.57 5.69
N PHE A 54 8.02 -8.90 5.68
CA PHE A 54 7.10 -9.59 6.59
C PHE A 54 7.63 -9.69 8.02
N SER A 55 8.91 -9.41 8.27
CA SER A 55 9.45 -9.25 9.63
C SER A 55 9.36 -7.81 10.15
N ASP A 56 9.13 -6.84 9.26
CA ASP A 56 9.04 -5.43 9.62
C ASP A 56 7.63 -5.10 10.16
N ILE A 57 7.59 -4.21 11.15
CA ILE A 57 6.36 -3.57 11.61
C ILE A 57 6.24 -2.17 11.01
N TRP A 58 5.02 -1.76 10.68
CA TRP A 58 4.74 -0.56 9.90
C TRP A 58 3.68 0.28 10.56
N THR A 59 3.83 1.60 10.50
CA THR A 59 2.77 2.57 10.81
C THR A 59 2.40 3.31 9.54
N ILE A 60 1.10 3.54 9.33
CA ILE A 60 0.60 4.39 8.26
C ILE A 60 0.53 5.83 8.80
N TYR A 61 0.85 6.80 7.95
CA TYR A 61 0.68 8.22 8.28
C TYR A 61 -0.71 8.66 7.87
N GLU A 62 -1.55 9.00 8.85
CA GLU A 62 -2.93 9.43 8.62
C GLU A 62 -3.00 10.84 8.03
N ASP A 63 -2.06 11.72 8.40
CA ASP A 63 -2.09 13.16 8.05
C ASP A 63 -1.23 13.53 6.83
N GLU A 64 -0.43 12.60 6.29
CA GLU A 64 0.42 12.84 5.11
C GLU A 64 -0.19 12.25 3.83
N GLU A 65 -1.33 12.80 3.43
CA GLU A 65 -1.88 12.52 2.10
C GLU A 65 -1.17 13.39 1.05
N CYS A 66 -0.56 12.75 0.06
CA CYS A 66 -0.02 13.49 -1.07
C CYS A 66 -1.15 13.97 -1.99
N GLU A 67 -1.45 15.27 -1.89
CA GLU A 67 -2.39 16.09 -2.69
C GLU A 67 -2.64 15.64 -4.15
N PRO A 68 -1.66 15.24 -4.99
CA PRO A 68 -1.97 14.84 -6.36
C PRO A 68 -2.82 13.56 -6.50
N TRP A 69 -2.95 12.74 -5.45
CA TRP A 69 -3.56 11.40 -5.56
C TRP A 69 -4.91 11.26 -4.86
N ILE A 70 -5.33 12.23 -4.07
CA ILE A 70 -6.60 12.19 -3.32
C ILE A 70 -7.79 12.09 -4.29
N GLY A 71 -7.81 12.92 -5.34
CA GLY A 71 -8.87 12.85 -6.35
C GLY A 71 -8.87 11.58 -7.21
N LEU A 72 -7.73 10.88 -7.29
CA LEU A 72 -7.62 9.60 -8.01
C LEU A 72 -8.05 8.42 -7.13
N ARG A 73 -7.82 8.52 -5.81
CA ARG A 73 -8.22 7.51 -4.81
C ARG A 73 -9.69 7.17 -4.92
N GLU A 74 -10.56 8.18 -4.92
CA GLU A 74 -12.01 8.00 -4.93
C GLU A 74 -12.53 7.29 -6.20
N GLN A 75 -11.78 7.37 -7.30
CA GLN A 75 -12.14 6.71 -8.55
C GLN A 75 -11.53 5.31 -8.70
N MET A 76 -10.40 5.05 -8.04
CA MET A 76 -9.62 3.84 -8.25
C MET A 76 -9.84 2.78 -7.18
N GLU A 77 -9.93 3.14 -5.90
CA GLU A 77 -10.14 2.15 -4.84
C GLU A 77 -11.42 1.33 -5.04
N PRO A 78 -12.57 1.92 -5.45
CA PRO A 78 -13.76 1.14 -5.80
C PRO A 78 -13.53 0.20 -6.99
N ARG A 79 -12.83 0.68 -8.03
CA ARG A 79 -12.55 -0.15 -9.23
C ARG A 79 -11.62 -1.32 -8.93
N GLU A 80 -10.58 -1.10 -8.12
CA GLU A 80 -9.70 -2.17 -7.66
C GLU A 80 -10.48 -3.21 -6.84
N GLN A 81 -11.35 -2.75 -5.94
CA GLN A 81 -12.17 -3.61 -5.12
C GLN A 81 -13.15 -4.43 -5.97
N ASP A 82 -13.84 -3.81 -6.94
CA ASP A 82 -14.74 -4.49 -7.87
C ASP A 82 -13.99 -5.54 -8.71
N MET A 83 -12.78 -5.23 -9.18
CA MET A 83 -11.96 -6.15 -9.97
C MET A 83 -11.53 -7.38 -9.14
N ILE A 84 -11.14 -7.18 -7.88
CA ILE A 84 -10.78 -8.27 -6.96
C ILE A 84 -11.99 -9.17 -6.68
N ILE A 85 -13.16 -8.58 -6.43
CA ILE A 85 -14.40 -9.32 -6.18
C ILE A 85 -14.76 -10.17 -7.40
N ASN A 86 -14.77 -9.57 -8.60
CA ASN A 86 -15.07 -10.29 -9.84
C ASN A 86 -14.12 -11.47 -10.06
N GLN A 87 -12.81 -11.27 -9.86
CA GLN A 87 -11.82 -12.34 -10.01
C GLN A 87 -12.02 -13.47 -8.98
N TYR A 88 -12.39 -13.14 -7.75
CA TYR A 88 -12.69 -14.14 -6.71
C TYR A 88 -13.96 -14.93 -7.03
N GLU A 89 -15.02 -14.26 -7.50
CA GLU A 89 -16.24 -14.93 -7.94
C GLU A 89 -15.99 -15.87 -9.13
N ASP A 90 -15.15 -15.47 -10.07
CA ASP A 90 -14.78 -16.31 -11.22
C ASP A 90 -13.99 -17.56 -10.80
N LEU A 91 -13.12 -17.44 -9.79
CA LEU A 91 -12.38 -18.60 -9.25
C LEU A 91 -13.31 -19.59 -8.55
N THR A 92 -14.30 -19.09 -7.81
CA THR A 92 -15.24 -19.92 -7.04
C THR A 92 -16.39 -20.50 -7.87
N LYS A 93 -16.71 -19.92 -9.04
CA LYS A 93 -17.69 -20.47 -10.00
C LYS A 93 -17.11 -21.55 -10.93
N ASN A 94 -15.79 -21.67 -11.00
CA ASN A 94 -15.09 -22.68 -11.82
C ASN A 94 -14.64 -23.92 -11.01
N GLU A 95 -15.06 -24.03 -9.74
CA GLU A 95 -14.98 -25.24 -8.89
C GLU A 95 -16.33 -25.96 -8.82
#